data_AF-A0A662JN69-F1
#
_entry.id   AF-A0A662JN69-F1
#
_cell.length_a   1.000
_cell.length_b   1.000
_cell.length_c   1.000
_cell.angle_alpha   90.00
_cell.angle_beta   90.00
_cell.angle_gamma   90.00
#
_symmetry.space_group_name_H-M   'P 1'
#
loop_
_entity.id
_entity.type
_entity.pdbx_description
1 polymer ?
#
loop_
_entity_poly.entity_id
_entity_poly.type
_entity_poly.pdbx_seq_one_letter_code
_entity_poly.pdbx_strand_id
1 'polypeptide(L)'
;MRVLSIKSIREGIYKRFRRRAIEPLIAAVIVTAVGITIAVAVSLWMLGVIGSTGYGTRPIMLGIYGDINVRGDEFWVIVKNHGGERVIIDDVVVDGKHHAYILRAYSLSTGESRLDIYEGNRYTVYIEPGESVEIWCVSDVDMKPGTEHEVRIHTTMGLEYARPLKAFLAPIDVEISSINTGLKSPSNPEQRIILVRLNVDNRWTKPIIIRSIAIYSEDNLVSPVKVVDSWLNGTSLNDKPITIKPGGSWAPSSLLEYFRADLTPGEYIIIADFEIQGEKNETSASIIRVSSNVIKAYVIYITEDDEVGSGDPVNGEDPIFERYPAWYRDPSTLVDTLKQYYDVIEVSKMSELKDLIENPPEGPLIVINVHSEPLPIPKSYLDNYINYPSENVTENAVESAVKDWHQAINNAVSHKWIWVHPAGYPFWGTANKRYARAYGYPNWTDDWGYNYINPWSNLDPEYGGARGESVHREGAKWATGWSFDGNDAHNHKIGKTPLVDEIETVFGVTLYGTTYGWATMDVSSLAGSSNVTDDVVVYYRDVDPEASASDYFDPIIYGLRVNGGDGWFLMVSLARPQWWPGGTPPDYDEILTKLVVYPVTHLYLIKYVVEE
;
A
#
# COMPACT_ATOMS: atom_id res chain seq x y z
N MET A 1 -34.40 86.13 -41.66
CA MET A 1 -34.47 84.65 -41.66
C MET A 1 -33.60 84.14 -42.81
N ARG A 2 -32.71 83.19 -42.53
CA ARG A 2 -31.93 82.25 -43.40
C ARG A 2 -31.79 82.61 -44.90
N VAL A 3 -30.64 82.43 -45.55
CA VAL A 3 -29.94 81.15 -45.75
C VAL A 3 -28.49 81.48 -46.16
N LEU A 4 -27.50 80.92 -45.44
CA LEU A 4 -26.12 80.87 -45.94
C LEU A 4 -26.11 79.96 -47.18
N SER A 5 -25.90 80.55 -48.34
CA SER A 5 -25.73 79.80 -49.59
C SER A 5 -24.43 79.01 -49.55
N ILE A 6 -24.52 77.72 -49.88
CA ILE A 6 -23.42 76.74 -49.99
C ILE A 6 -22.22 77.28 -50.82
N LYS A 7 -22.41 78.31 -51.65
CA LYS A 7 -21.32 79.00 -52.36
C LYS A 7 -20.29 79.67 -51.44
N SER A 8 -20.68 80.28 -50.32
CA SER A 8 -19.72 81.01 -49.47
C SER A 8 -18.81 80.07 -48.65
N ILE A 9 -19.29 78.85 -48.38
CA ILE A 9 -18.48 77.80 -47.73
C ILE A 9 -17.45 77.24 -48.73
N ARG A 10 -17.80 77.16 -50.01
CA ARG A 10 -16.90 76.61 -51.04
C ARG A 10 -15.73 77.54 -51.39
N GLU A 11 -15.92 78.86 -51.35
CA GLU A 11 -14.85 79.84 -51.58
C GLU A 11 -13.92 80.05 -50.38
N GLY A 12 -14.41 79.87 -49.15
CA GLY A 12 -13.59 79.94 -47.93
C GLY A 12 -12.60 78.78 -47.79
N ILE A 13 -12.98 77.58 -48.25
CA ILE A 13 -12.13 76.38 -48.18
C ILE A 13 -11.02 76.42 -49.24
N TYR A 14 -11.27 76.99 -50.43
CA TYR A 14 -10.25 77.06 -51.50
C TYR A 14 -9.17 78.12 -51.26
N LYS A 15 -9.42 79.13 -50.41
CA LYS A 15 -8.44 80.21 -50.17
C LYS A 15 -7.37 79.87 -49.12
N ARG A 16 -7.49 78.75 -48.38
CA ARG A 16 -6.57 78.40 -47.28
C ARG A 16 -5.42 77.45 -47.65
N PHE A 17 -5.37 76.94 -48.89
CA PHE A 17 -4.27 76.10 -49.39
C PHE A 17 -3.64 76.68 -50.67
N ARG A 18 -3.25 77.96 -50.66
CA ARG A 18 -2.14 78.38 -51.55
C ARG A 18 -0.88 77.71 -51.02
N ARG A 19 -0.55 76.55 -51.59
CA ARG A 19 0.73 75.87 -51.45
C ARG A 19 1.83 76.89 -51.76
N ARG A 20 2.50 77.41 -50.73
CA ARG A 20 3.87 77.89 -50.89
C ARG A 20 4.66 76.64 -51.26
N ALA A 21 5.03 76.50 -52.54
CA ALA A 21 5.97 75.48 -52.92
C ALA A 21 7.24 75.73 -52.10
N ILE A 22 7.66 74.74 -51.32
CA ILE A 22 8.94 74.77 -50.64
C ILE A 22 9.99 74.84 -51.76
N GLU A 23 10.94 75.77 -51.67
CA GLU A 23 12.03 75.85 -52.65
C GLU A 23 12.71 74.47 -52.76
N PRO A 24 13.00 73.97 -53.97
CA PRO A 24 13.59 72.64 -54.16
C PRO A 24 14.83 72.39 -53.30
N LEU A 25 15.61 73.44 -53.04
CA LEU A 25 16.79 73.40 -52.18
C LEU A 25 16.43 73.11 -50.71
N ILE A 26 15.38 73.76 -50.17
CA ILE A 26 14.92 73.56 -48.79
C ILE A 26 14.37 72.13 -48.63
N ALA A 27 13.63 71.63 -49.63
CA ALA A 27 13.13 70.26 -49.64
C ALA A 27 14.28 69.24 -49.64
N ALA A 28 15.32 69.46 -50.46
CA ALA A 28 16.49 68.59 -50.51
C ALA A 28 17.25 68.55 -49.18
N VAL A 29 17.42 69.69 -48.51
CA VAL A 29 18.06 69.77 -47.19
C VAL A 29 17.25 69.04 -46.12
N ILE A 30 15.93 69.22 -46.09
CA ILE A 30 15.06 68.52 -45.13
C ILE A 30 15.09 67.01 -45.36
N VAL A 31 14.96 66.54 -46.60
CA VAL A 31 14.98 65.11 -46.92
C VAL A 31 16.35 64.49 -46.59
N THR A 32 17.45 65.21 -46.87
CA THR A 32 18.80 64.73 -46.54
C THR A 32 19.03 64.68 -45.03
N ALA A 33 18.63 65.71 -44.29
CA ALA A 33 18.77 65.75 -42.84
C ALA A 33 17.95 64.65 -42.16
N VAL A 34 16.68 64.49 -42.55
CA VAL A 34 15.81 63.42 -42.04
C VAL A 34 16.35 62.05 -42.43
N GLY A 35 16.87 61.90 -43.65
CA GLY A 35 17.51 60.66 -44.11
C GLY A 35 18.70 60.27 -43.24
N ILE A 36 19.58 61.22 -42.93
CA ILE A 36 20.71 60.99 -42.00
C ILE A 36 20.21 60.64 -40.60
N THR A 37 19.21 61.36 -40.08
CA THR A 37 18.65 61.10 -38.74
C THR A 37 18.06 59.69 -38.64
N ILE A 38 17.26 59.27 -39.64
CA ILE A 38 16.68 57.92 -39.66
C ILE A 38 17.78 56.86 -39.79
N ALA A 39 18.78 57.07 -40.65
CA ALA A 39 19.89 56.13 -40.83
C ALA A 39 20.67 55.92 -39.52
N VAL A 40 20.97 57.00 -38.78
CA VAL A 40 21.63 56.92 -37.48
C VAL A 40 20.73 56.24 -36.44
N ALA A 41 19.45 56.60 -36.38
CA ALA A 41 18.51 56.00 -35.43
C ALA A 41 18.35 54.49 -35.65
N VAL A 42 18.21 54.04 -36.90
CA VAL A 42 18.12 52.62 -37.25
C VAL A 42 19.44 51.91 -36.97
N SER A 43 20.59 52.52 -37.27
CA SER A 43 21.89 51.93 -36.98
C SER A 43 22.13 51.74 -35.48
N LEU A 44 21.79 52.73 -34.65
CA LEU A 44 21.89 52.64 -33.19
C LEU A 44 20.89 51.65 -32.60
N TRP A 45 19.67 51.58 -33.15
CA TRP A 45 18.69 50.59 -32.77
C TRP A 45 19.16 49.17 -33.10
N MET A 46 19.69 48.94 -34.31
CA MET A 46 20.27 47.65 -34.71
C MET A 46 21.47 47.26 -33.85
N LEU A 47 22.34 48.22 -33.49
CA LEU A 47 23.41 47.98 -32.52
C LEU A 47 22.86 47.61 -31.14
N GLY A 48 21.78 48.24 -30.70
CA GLY A 48 21.06 47.88 -29.48
C GLY A 48 20.48 46.46 -29.53
N VAL A 49 19.86 46.08 -30.64
CA VAL A 49 19.31 44.72 -30.86
C VAL A 49 20.42 43.66 -30.90
N ILE A 50 21.55 43.94 -31.56
CA ILE A 50 22.71 43.03 -31.58
C ILE A 50 23.33 42.90 -30.18
N GLY A 51 23.34 44.00 -29.40
CA GLY A 51 23.76 43.99 -28.00
C GLY A 51 22.82 43.18 -27.11
N SER A 52 21.50 43.31 -27.29
CA SER A 52 20.49 42.61 -26.48
C SER A 52 20.29 41.14 -26.84
N THR A 53 20.68 40.72 -28.05
CA THR A 53 20.60 39.32 -28.50
C THR A 53 21.83 38.48 -28.11
N GLY A 54 22.75 39.03 -27.30
CA GLY A 54 23.84 38.27 -26.68
C GLY A 54 25.06 37.96 -27.57
N TYR A 55 24.98 38.18 -28.89
CA TYR A 55 26.08 37.92 -29.81
C TYR A 55 27.27 38.91 -29.67
N GLY A 56 27.08 40.05 -29.00
CA GLY A 56 28.09 41.11 -28.92
C GLY A 56 28.97 41.14 -27.67
N THR A 57 28.47 40.71 -26.49
CA THR A 57 29.20 40.93 -25.21
C THR A 57 29.01 39.86 -24.13
N ARG A 58 27.92 39.08 -24.12
CA ARG A 58 27.67 38.00 -23.15
C ARG A 58 26.87 36.86 -23.81
N PRO A 59 27.52 35.95 -24.55
CA PRO A 59 26.82 34.78 -25.09
C PRO A 59 26.27 33.94 -23.94
N ILE A 60 25.13 33.30 -24.12
CA ILE A 60 24.65 32.24 -23.21
C ILE A 60 24.98 30.92 -23.89
N MET A 61 25.76 30.09 -23.22
CA MET A 61 26.21 28.81 -23.77
C MET A 61 26.39 27.82 -22.62
N LEU A 62 25.52 26.82 -22.55
CA LEU A 62 25.67 25.71 -21.62
C LEU A 62 26.30 24.52 -22.33
N GLY A 63 27.19 23.84 -21.62
CA GLY A 63 27.72 22.54 -22.02
C GLY A 63 27.38 21.51 -20.96
N ILE A 64 26.80 20.39 -21.37
CA ILE A 64 26.65 19.20 -20.52
C ILE A 64 27.93 18.38 -20.66
N TYR A 65 28.54 17.98 -19.55
CA TYR A 65 29.86 17.33 -19.47
C TYR A 65 29.80 16.00 -18.72
N GLY A 66 30.80 15.16 -18.99
CA GLY A 66 30.90 13.82 -18.42
C GLY A 66 29.90 12.85 -19.03
N ASP A 67 29.68 11.77 -18.32
CA ASP A 67 28.64 10.76 -18.54
C ASP A 67 27.66 10.82 -17.37
N ILE A 68 26.47 10.20 -17.48
CA ILE A 68 25.48 10.17 -16.40
C ILE A 68 25.93 9.13 -15.37
N ASN A 69 25.95 9.52 -14.11
CA ASN A 69 26.06 8.55 -13.02
C ASN A 69 24.66 8.26 -12.47
N VAL A 70 24.36 6.99 -12.26
CA VAL A 70 23.02 6.51 -11.89
C VAL A 70 23.10 5.70 -10.59
N ARG A 71 22.09 5.90 -9.74
CA ARG A 71 21.84 5.20 -8.48
C ARG A 71 20.34 4.97 -8.32
N GLY A 72 19.84 3.79 -8.71
CA GLY A 72 18.40 3.54 -8.78
C GLY A 72 17.73 4.53 -9.73
N ASP A 73 16.69 5.22 -9.24
CA ASP A 73 15.97 6.26 -9.98
C ASP A 73 16.70 7.62 -10.00
N GLU A 74 17.72 7.77 -9.14
CA GLU A 74 18.50 9.00 -9.02
C GLU A 74 19.67 9.01 -10.00
N PHE A 75 19.95 10.16 -10.58
CA PHE A 75 21.11 10.36 -11.43
C PHE A 75 21.67 11.78 -11.28
N TRP A 76 22.90 11.99 -11.75
CA TRP A 76 23.46 13.34 -11.82
C TRP A 76 24.28 13.59 -13.06
N VAL A 77 24.31 14.87 -13.45
CA VAL A 77 25.00 15.38 -14.63
C VAL A 77 25.81 16.63 -14.29
N ILE A 78 26.90 16.85 -15.03
CA ILE A 78 27.73 18.05 -14.86
C ILE A 78 27.37 19.05 -15.96
N VAL A 79 27.08 20.29 -15.58
CA VAL A 79 26.70 21.36 -16.49
C VAL A 79 27.61 22.54 -16.28
N LYS A 80 28.16 23.08 -17.36
CA LYS A 80 29.07 24.23 -17.32
C LYS A 80 28.53 25.38 -18.13
N ASN A 81 28.61 26.58 -17.56
CA ASN A 81 28.29 27.81 -18.27
C ASN A 81 29.55 28.38 -18.94
N HIS A 82 29.59 28.32 -20.27
CA HIS A 82 30.61 28.95 -21.12
C HIS A 82 30.26 30.39 -21.50
N GLY A 83 29.05 30.81 -21.14
CA GLY A 83 28.55 32.13 -21.41
C GLY A 83 29.13 33.23 -20.52
N GLY A 84 28.77 34.47 -20.85
CA GLY A 84 29.14 35.66 -20.08
C GLY A 84 28.07 36.11 -19.08
N GLU A 85 26.94 35.39 -18.98
CA GLU A 85 25.81 35.73 -18.12
C GLU A 85 25.34 34.52 -17.31
N ARG A 86 24.76 34.78 -16.14
CA ARG A 86 24.19 33.75 -15.26
C ARG A 86 23.02 33.07 -15.97
N VAL A 87 22.97 31.74 -15.89
CA VAL A 87 21.88 30.93 -16.45
C VAL A 87 21.08 30.31 -15.30
N ILE A 88 19.77 30.22 -15.46
CA ILE A 88 18.87 29.53 -14.53
C ILE A 88 18.22 28.37 -15.28
N ILE A 89 18.40 27.16 -14.75
CA ILE A 89 17.81 25.92 -15.22
C ILE A 89 16.55 25.66 -14.39
N ASP A 90 15.44 25.40 -15.07
CA ASP A 90 14.13 25.15 -14.47
C ASP A 90 13.59 23.75 -14.74
N ASP A 91 14.09 23.06 -15.77
CA ASP A 91 13.64 21.71 -16.10
C ASP A 91 14.77 20.87 -16.73
N VAL A 92 14.73 19.57 -16.45
CA VAL A 92 15.65 18.57 -16.97
C VAL A 92 14.81 17.43 -17.52
N VAL A 93 14.95 17.15 -18.81
CA VAL A 93 14.18 16.12 -19.51
C VAL A 93 15.10 15.01 -19.99
N VAL A 94 14.72 13.76 -19.73
CA VAL A 94 15.42 12.55 -20.16
C VAL A 94 14.65 11.87 -21.28
N ASP A 95 15.36 11.45 -22.33
CA ASP A 95 14.84 10.75 -23.51
C ASP A 95 13.65 11.47 -24.18
N GLY A 96 13.61 12.79 -24.06
CA GLY A 96 12.60 13.67 -24.63
C GLY A 96 11.20 13.53 -24.05
N LYS A 97 10.99 12.71 -23.02
CA LYS A 97 9.67 12.42 -22.45
C LYS A 97 9.62 12.57 -20.93
N HIS A 98 10.68 12.20 -20.23
CA HIS A 98 10.65 12.04 -18.78
C HIS A 98 11.20 13.29 -18.11
N HIS A 99 10.35 14.02 -17.39
CA HIS A 99 10.79 15.16 -16.59
C HIS A 99 11.45 14.66 -15.31
N ALA A 100 12.65 15.15 -15.04
CA ALA A 100 13.42 14.79 -13.87
C ALA A 100 13.27 15.88 -12.80
N TYR A 101 12.99 15.46 -11.57
CA TYR A 101 12.90 16.38 -10.44
C TYR A 101 14.31 16.74 -9.98
N ILE A 102 14.64 18.03 -10.02
CA ILE A 102 15.91 18.54 -9.49
C ILE A 102 15.87 18.47 -7.97
N LEU A 103 16.83 17.76 -7.39
CA LEU A 103 16.94 17.58 -5.94
C LEU A 103 18.06 18.42 -5.36
N ARG A 104 19.22 18.43 -6.01
CA ARG A 104 20.45 19.06 -5.50
C ARG A 104 21.26 19.65 -6.64
N ALA A 105 22.00 20.72 -6.34
CA ALA A 105 22.96 21.29 -7.27
C ALA A 105 24.15 21.87 -6.52
N TYR A 106 25.37 21.49 -6.88
CA TYR A 106 26.60 21.95 -6.22
C TYR A 106 27.62 22.47 -7.21
N SER A 107 28.27 23.58 -6.88
CA SER A 107 29.45 24.03 -7.62
C SER A 107 30.60 23.05 -7.44
N LEU A 108 31.18 22.57 -8.54
CA LEU A 108 32.37 21.71 -8.48
C LEU A 108 33.62 22.45 -7.98
N SER A 109 33.59 23.79 -8.02
CA SER A 109 34.73 24.63 -7.61
C SER A 109 34.71 25.00 -6.12
N THR A 110 33.53 25.28 -5.56
CA THR A 110 33.38 25.74 -4.17
C THR A 110 32.66 24.73 -3.28
N GLY A 111 31.94 23.75 -3.84
CA GLY A 111 31.08 22.82 -3.10
C GLY A 111 29.79 23.45 -2.57
N GLU A 112 29.54 24.72 -2.85
CA GLU A 112 28.34 25.44 -2.40
C GLU A 112 27.11 25.03 -3.21
N SER A 113 25.95 25.08 -2.55
CA SER A 113 24.66 24.87 -3.20
C SER A 113 24.41 25.94 -4.28
N ARG A 114 23.76 25.50 -5.37
CA ARG A 114 23.30 26.32 -6.49
C ARG A 114 21.79 26.19 -6.73
N LEU A 115 21.08 25.65 -5.74
CA LEU A 115 19.63 25.62 -5.73
C LEU A 115 19.06 26.99 -5.40
N ASP A 116 18.00 27.37 -6.11
CA ASP A 116 17.11 28.47 -5.77
C ASP A 116 15.66 27.99 -5.83
N ILE A 117 14.76 28.65 -5.11
CA ILE A 117 13.34 28.28 -5.06
C ILE A 117 12.60 29.11 -6.10
N TYR A 118 11.97 28.42 -7.05
CA TYR A 118 11.13 29.04 -8.06
C TYR A 118 9.66 29.07 -7.62
N GLU A 119 8.84 29.89 -8.30
CA GLU A 119 7.39 29.95 -8.07
C GLU A 119 6.80 28.54 -8.07
N GLY A 120 6.10 28.18 -6.99
CA GLY A 120 5.53 26.84 -6.80
C GLY A 120 6.41 25.84 -6.03
N ASN A 121 7.39 26.29 -5.23
CA ASN A 121 8.21 25.44 -4.35
C ASN A 121 8.99 24.31 -5.08
N ARG A 122 9.36 24.55 -6.33
CA ARG A 122 10.26 23.69 -7.10
C ARG A 122 11.67 24.27 -7.12
N TYR A 123 12.67 23.40 -7.19
CA TYR A 123 14.06 23.82 -7.27
C TYR A 123 14.44 24.23 -8.70
N THR A 124 15.13 25.37 -8.80
CA THR A 124 15.87 25.79 -9.99
C THR A 124 17.36 25.77 -9.69
N VAL A 125 18.19 25.71 -10.73
CA VAL A 125 19.65 25.75 -10.58
C VAL A 125 20.19 26.99 -11.26
N TYR A 126 20.90 27.84 -10.51
CA TYR A 126 21.64 28.96 -11.11
C TYR A 126 23.11 28.59 -11.34
N ILE A 127 23.66 28.98 -12.48
CA ILE A 127 25.06 28.70 -12.85
C ILE A 127 25.74 30.00 -13.25
N GLU A 128 26.77 30.40 -12.51
CA GLU A 128 27.53 31.62 -12.81
C GLU A 128 28.43 31.44 -14.05
N PRO A 129 28.80 32.53 -14.75
CA PRO A 129 29.72 32.48 -15.89
C PRO A 129 31.04 31.75 -15.56
N GLY A 130 31.39 30.75 -16.37
CA GLY A 130 32.60 29.93 -16.20
C GLY A 130 32.50 28.81 -15.16
N GLU A 131 31.42 28.77 -14.37
CA GLU A 131 31.20 27.78 -13.32
C GLU A 131 30.75 26.43 -13.89
N SER A 132 31.11 25.35 -13.21
CA SER A 132 30.61 23.99 -13.47
C SER A 132 29.85 23.51 -12.25
N VAL A 133 28.62 23.05 -12.47
CA VAL A 133 27.68 22.64 -11.43
C VAL A 133 27.29 21.18 -11.68
N GLU A 134 27.31 20.39 -10.63
CA GLU A 134 26.77 19.04 -10.62
C GLU A 134 25.31 19.10 -10.19
N ILE A 135 24.40 18.59 -11.02
CA ILE A 135 22.94 18.62 -10.78
C ILE A 135 22.47 17.19 -10.56
N TRP A 136 21.86 16.94 -9.41
CA TRP A 136 21.28 15.67 -9.00
C TRP A 136 19.78 15.71 -9.20
N CYS A 137 19.26 14.70 -9.88
CA CYS A 137 17.86 14.58 -10.24
C CYS A 137 17.34 13.17 -9.97
N VAL A 138 16.02 13.04 -9.85
CA VAL A 138 15.34 11.74 -9.85
C VAL A 138 14.33 11.70 -10.99
N SER A 139 14.23 10.57 -11.68
CA SER A 139 13.30 10.37 -12.80
C SER A 139 12.74 8.95 -12.78
N ASP A 140 11.59 8.75 -13.42
CA ASP A 140 10.93 7.46 -13.56
C ASP A 140 11.56 6.55 -14.64
N VAL A 141 12.70 6.95 -15.20
CA VAL A 141 13.45 6.21 -16.22
C VAL A 141 14.39 5.20 -15.56
N ASP A 142 14.23 3.93 -15.91
CA ASP A 142 15.19 2.88 -15.57
C ASP A 142 16.49 3.04 -16.41
N MET A 143 17.46 3.77 -15.86
CA MET A 143 18.75 4.03 -16.50
C MET A 143 19.77 2.92 -16.20
N LYS A 144 19.67 1.80 -16.93
CA LYS A 144 20.59 0.67 -16.72
C LYS A 144 22.05 1.05 -17.03
N PRO A 145 23.03 0.67 -16.21
CA PRO A 145 24.43 0.94 -16.51
C PRO A 145 24.84 0.42 -17.89
N GLY A 146 25.45 1.30 -18.70
CA GLY A 146 25.93 0.99 -20.04
C GLY A 146 24.99 1.39 -21.18
N THR A 147 23.76 1.84 -20.91
CA THR A 147 22.85 2.41 -21.92
C THR A 147 23.16 3.87 -22.20
N GLU A 148 22.70 4.38 -23.35
CA GLU A 148 22.78 5.80 -23.71
C GLU A 148 21.42 6.44 -23.55
N HIS A 149 21.39 7.62 -22.90
CA HIS A 149 20.18 8.42 -22.67
C HIS A 149 20.42 9.87 -23.13
N GLU A 150 19.41 10.51 -23.73
CA GLU A 150 19.47 11.92 -24.08
C GLU A 150 19.04 12.77 -22.88
N VAL A 151 19.94 13.60 -22.35
CA VAL A 151 19.60 14.59 -21.32
C VAL A 151 19.46 15.95 -21.99
N ARG A 152 18.31 16.57 -21.76
CA ARG A 152 17.97 17.91 -22.22
C ARG A 152 17.76 18.84 -21.03
N ILE A 153 18.42 19.98 -21.05
CA ILE A 153 18.33 21.02 -20.04
C ILE A 153 17.55 22.18 -20.64
N HIS A 154 16.45 22.55 -19.99
CA HIS A 154 15.70 23.76 -20.29
C HIS A 154 16.09 24.87 -19.32
N THR A 155 16.01 26.11 -19.79
CA THR A 155 16.37 27.29 -19.02
C THR A 155 15.20 28.26 -18.98
N THR A 156 15.12 29.12 -17.96
CA THR A 156 14.04 30.11 -17.82
C THR A 156 13.98 31.12 -18.98
N MET A 157 15.03 31.20 -19.79
CA MET A 157 15.10 32.02 -21.01
C MET A 157 14.56 31.32 -22.26
N GLY A 158 14.05 30.09 -22.14
CA GLY A 158 13.52 29.27 -23.24
C GLY A 158 14.60 28.67 -24.14
N LEU A 159 15.85 28.59 -23.67
CA LEU A 159 16.94 27.91 -24.38
C LEU A 159 17.03 26.46 -23.91
N GLU A 160 17.24 25.57 -24.86
CA GLU A 160 17.39 24.13 -24.62
C GLU A 160 18.76 23.63 -25.07
N TYR A 161 19.36 22.75 -24.27
CA TYR A 161 20.63 22.11 -24.55
C TYR A 161 20.48 20.61 -24.35
N ALA A 162 20.67 19.82 -25.41
CA ALA A 162 20.54 18.37 -25.37
C ALA A 162 21.89 17.69 -25.64
N ARG A 163 22.15 16.59 -24.95
CA ARG A 163 23.33 15.74 -25.19
C ARG A 163 23.02 14.27 -24.89
N PRO A 164 23.37 13.32 -25.77
CA PRO A 164 23.38 11.90 -25.44
C PRO A 164 24.57 11.60 -24.53
N LEU A 165 24.30 10.88 -23.44
CA LEU A 165 25.27 10.51 -22.42
C LEU A 165 25.14 9.03 -22.09
N LYS A 166 26.24 8.38 -21.72
CA LYS A 166 26.21 6.98 -21.29
C LYS A 166 25.96 6.89 -19.79
N ALA A 167 25.15 5.93 -19.34
CA ALA A 167 24.90 5.68 -17.93
C ALA A 167 26.02 4.83 -17.30
N PHE A 168 26.52 5.24 -16.14
CA PHE A 168 27.47 4.51 -15.30
C PHE A 168 26.90 4.31 -13.90
N LEU A 169 27.20 3.18 -13.26
CA LEU A 169 26.75 2.92 -11.91
C LEU A 169 27.54 3.77 -10.90
N ALA A 170 26.81 4.43 -10.01
CA ALA A 170 27.35 5.18 -8.89
C ALA A 170 28.17 4.28 -7.92
N PRO A 171 29.11 4.86 -7.16
CA PRO A 171 29.86 4.12 -6.15
C PRO A 171 29.01 3.57 -5.01
N ILE A 172 27.88 4.19 -4.69
CA ILE A 172 26.93 3.70 -3.66
C ILE A 172 25.78 3.01 -4.35
N ASP A 173 25.45 1.80 -3.89
CA ASP A 173 24.28 1.06 -4.36
C ASP A 173 23.25 1.05 -3.23
N VAL A 174 22.21 1.85 -3.40
CA VAL A 174 21.06 1.92 -2.49
C VAL A 174 19.81 1.81 -3.32
N GLU A 175 18.97 0.88 -2.92
CA GLU A 175 17.64 0.69 -3.46
C GLU A 175 16.64 1.17 -2.41
N ILE A 176 15.85 2.17 -2.78
CA ILE A 176 14.68 2.57 -2.02
C ILE A 176 13.48 2.07 -2.78
N SER A 177 12.59 1.34 -2.11
CA SER A 177 11.33 0.91 -2.69
C SER A 177 10.18 1.14 -1.72
N SER A 178 8.98 1.29 -2.27
CA SER A 178 7.75 1.42 -1.50
C SER A 178 6.81 0.27 -1.80
N ILE A 179 6.19 -0.26 -0.78
CA ILE A 179 5.19 -1.30 -0.87
C ILE A 179 3.82 -0.70 -0.54
N ASN A 180 2.91 -0.76 -1.50
CA ASN A 180 1.52 -0.35 -1.31
C ASN A 180 0.79 -1.44 -0.53
N THR A 181 0.50 -1.20 0.76
CA THR A 181 -0.21 -2.20 1.57
C THR A 181 -1.69 -2.32 1.20
N GLY A 182 -2.27 -1.32 0.53
CA GLY A 182 -3.72 -1.23 0.32
C GLY A 182 -4.53 -0.98 1.60
N LEU A 183 -3.90 -0.88 2.77
CA LEU A 183 -4.58 -0.55 4.02
C LEU A 183 -4.78 0.96 4.14
N LYS A 184 -5.94 1.37 4.67
CA LYS A 184 -6.20 2.74 5.10
C LYS A 184 -5.40 3.07 6.35
N SER A 185 -5.08 4.36 6.53
CA SER A 185 -4.62 4.84 7.83
C SER A 185 -5.80 4.95 8.80
N PRO A 186 -5.74 4.35 10.00
CA PRO A 186 -6.78 4.51 11.03
C PRO A 186 -7.01 5.95 11.45
N SER A 187 -5.98 6.79 11.33
CA SER A 187 -6.04 8.21 11.67
C SER A 187 -6.68 9.07 10.58
N ASN A 188 -6.63 8.61 9.32
CA ASN A 188 -7.18 9.31 8.17
C ASN A 188 -7.47 8.33 7.01
N PRO A 189 -8.75 8.01 6.72
CA PRO A 189 -9.11 7.02 5.70
C PRO A 189 -8.76 7.44 4.25
N GLU A 190 -8.49 8.74 4.00
CA GLU A 190 -8.01 9.23 2.71
C GLU A 190 -6.54 8.85 2.45
N GLN A 191 -5.80 8.45 3.50
CA GLN A 191 -4.42 8.01 3.39
C GLN A 191 -4.32 6.49 3.29
N ARG A 192 -3.22 6.02 2.70
CA ARG A 192 -2.80 4.63 2.67
C ARG A 192 -1.56 4.46 3.53
N ILE A 193 -1.50 3.32 4.21
CA ILE A 193 -0.28 2.88 4.89
C ILE A 193 0.68 2.38 3.81
N ILE A 194 1.86 2.98 3.74
CA ILE A 194 2.94 2.60 2.84
C ILE A 194 4.11 2.12 3.68
N LEU A 195 4.64 0.96 3.31
CA LEU A 195 5.88 0.45 3.88
C LEU A 195 7.02 0.81 2.94
N VAL A 196 8.02 1.51 3.47
CA VAL A 196 9.24 1.84 2.73
C VAL A 196 10.32 0.85 3.13
N ARG A 197 10.95 0.28 2.10
CA ARG A 197 12.07 -0.65 2.18
C ARG A 197 13.33 0.06 1.70
N LEU A 198 14.43 -0.21 2.38
CA LEU A 198 15.74 0.31 2.02
C LEU A 198 16.75 -0.85 1.99
N ASN A 199 17.31 -1.15 0.82
CA ASN A 199 18.44 -2.06 0.70
C ASN A 199 19.70 -1.23 0.48
N VAL A 200 20.75 -1.48 1.26
CA VAL A 200 21.98 -0.69 1.23
C VAL A 200 23.18 -1.60 1.12
N ASP A 201 23.96 -1.43 0.05
CA ASP A 201 25.28 -2.05 -0.10
C ASP A 201 26.37 -1.00 0.14
N ASN A 202 27.11 -1.18 1.24
CA ASN A 202 28.20 -0.29 1.57
C ASN A 202 29.46 -0.62 0.76
N ARG A 203 29.66 0.11 -0.33
CA ARG A 203 30.89 0.04 -1.14
C ARG A 203 31.97 1.04 -0.71
N TRP A 204 31.72 1.84 0.33
CA TRP A 204 32.73 2.73 0.89
C TRP A 204 33.76 1.97 1.73
N THR A 205 34.93 2.59 1.88
CA THR A 205 35.94 2.13 2.84
C THR A 205 35.60 2.47 4.30
N LYS A 206 34.47 3.13 4.55
CA LYS A 206 34.02 3.63 5.86
C LYS A 206 32.61 3.13 6.19
N PRO A 207 32.26 3.00 7.48
CA PRO A 207 30.89 2.66 7.86
C PRO A 207 29.88 3.72 7.40
N ILE A 208 28.70 3.25 7.01
CA ILE A 208 27.54 4.08 6.66
C ILE A 208 26.51 3.97 7.77
N ILE A 209 25.89 5.09 8.15
CA ILE A 209 24.81 5.16 9.13
C ILE A 209 23.58 5.78 8.46
N ILE A 210 22.43 5.10 8.56
CA ILE A 210 21.13 5.64 8.10
C ILE A 210 20.65 6.67 9.15
N ARG A 211 20.37 7.91 8.73
CA ARG A 211 20.04 9.02 9.63
C ARG A 211 18.57 9.43 9.59
N SER A 212 18.03 9.65 8.41
CA SER A 212 16.65 10.09 8.23
C SER A 212 16.12 9.67 6.86
N ILE A 213 14.81 9.56 6.78
CA ILE A 213 14.10 9.41 5.52
C ILE A 213 13.06 10.52 5.46
N ALA A 214 13.02 11.27 4.37
CA ALA A 214 12.08 12.36 4.17
C ALA A 214 11.30 12.12 2.87
N ILE A 215 10.00 12.39 2.92
CA ILE A 215 9.07 12.19 1.81
C ILE A 215 8.51 13.55 1.43
N TYR A 216 8.65 13.88 0.16
CA TYR A 216 8.25 15.15 -0.45
C TYR A 216 7.14 14.88 -1.46
N SER A 217 6.21 15.83 -1.58
CA SER A 217 5.27 15.83 -2.70
C SER A 217 5.99 16.35 -3.93
N GLU A 218 5.63 15.85 -5.12
CA GLU A 218 6.16 16.36 -6.39
C GLU A 218 6.01 17.89 -6.58
N ASP A 219 5.01 18.49 -5.93
CA ASP A 219 4.74 19.92 -5.99
C ASP A 219 5.45 20.74 -4.90
N ASN A 220 6.14 20.09 -3.96
CA ASN A 220 6.89 20.78 -2.92
C ASN A 220 8.10 19.95 -2.46
N LEU A 221 9.25 20.23 -3.09
CA LEU A 221 10.53 19.60 -2.76
C LEU A 221 11.30 20.33 -1.66
N VAL A 222 10.78 21.46 -1.17
CA VAL A 222 11.43 22.29 -0.15
C VAL A 222 11.09 21.82 1.26
N SER A 223 9.86 21.37 1.47
CA SER A 223 9.38 20.95 2.78
C SER A 223 8.78 19.54 2.71
N PRO A 224 9.27 18.59 3.52
CA PRO A 224 8.76 17.23 3.49
C PRO A 224 7.33 17.18 3.99
N VAL A 225 6.50 16.38 3.32
CA VAL A 225 5.16 16.00 3.78
C VAL A 225 5.26 15.09 5.01
N LYS A 226 6.30 14.25 5.05
CA LYS A 226 6.59 13.37 6.16
C LYS A 226 8.09 13.22 6.34
N VAL A 227 8.58 13.37 7.56
CA VAL A 227 9.90 12.87 7.97
C VAL A 227 9.66 11.58 8.74
N VAL A 228 10.35 10.52 8.31
CA VAL A 228 10.37 9.22 8.96
C VAL A 228 11.75 9.05 9.59
N ASP A 229 11.80 9.26 10.90
CA ASP A 229 13.01 9.20 11.73
C ASP A 229 12.95 8.06 12.75
N SER A 230 11.96 7.17 12.61
CA SER A 230 11.71 6.03 13.48
C SER A 230 11.31 4.81 12.67
N TRP A 231 11.67 3.65 13.19
CA TRP A 231 11.23 2.35 12.70
C TRP A 231 9.73 2.16 12.94
N LEU A 232 9.11 1.18 12.28
CA LEU A 232 7.73 0.79 12.58
C LEU A 232 7.54 0.44 14.07
N ASN A 233 8.60 -0.02 14.74
CA ASN A 233 8.57 -0.29 16.18
C ASN A 233 8.60 0.99 17.09
N GLY A 234 8.58 2.18 16.50
CA GLY A 234 8.63 3.47 17.22
C GLY A 234 10.01 3.87 17.75
N THR A 235 11.02 3.01 17.63
CA THR A 235 12.41 3.35 18.03
C THR A 235 12.97 4.37 17.04
N SER A 236 13.55 5.47 17.56
CA SER A 236 14.21 6.44 16.70
C SER A 236 15.45 5.85 16.02
N LEU A 237 15.68 6.23 14.76
CA LEU A 237 16.92 5.99 14.02
C LEU A 237 18.14 6.55 14.76
N ASN A 238 17.97 7.62 15.54
CA ASN A 238 19.07 8.22 16.30
C ASN A 238 19.43 7.41 17.54
N ASP A 239 18.45 6.78 18.19
CA ASP A 239 18.67 5.98 19.39
C ASP A 239 19.26 4.61 19.06
N LYS A 240 18.84 4.02 17.93
CA LYS A 240 19.33 2.73 17.43
C LYS A 240 19.74 2.83 15.95
N PRO A 241 20.87 3.50 15.66
CA PRO A 241 21.32 3.70 14.29
C PRO A 241 21.78 2.38 13.67
N ILE A 242 21.36 2.14 12.42
CA ILE A 242 21.88 1.03 11.63
C ILE A 242 23.22 1.43 11.04
N THR A 243 24.27 0.72 11.46
CA THR A 243 25.64 0.94 11.00
C THR A 243 26.07 -0.21 10.11
N ILE A 244 26.32 0.09 8.83
CA ILE A 244 26.70 -0.86 7.81
C ILE A 244 28.21 -0.77 7.62
N LYS A 245 28.92 -1.88 7.87
CA LYS A 245 30.39 -1.94 7.76
C LYS A 245 30.85 -1.83 6.30
N PRO A 246 32.09 -1.41 6.04
CA PRO A 246 32.69 -1.44 4.70
C PRO A 246 32.55 -2.82 4.04
N GLY A 247 32.05 -2.85 2.80
CA GLY A 247 31.77 -4.08 2.05
C GLY A 247 30.59 -4.91 2.54
N GLY A 248 29.84 -4.42 3.53
CA GLY A 248 28.65 -5.08 4.06
C GLY A 248 27.36 -4.60 3.40
N SER A 249 26.30 -5.37 3.61
CA SER A 249 24.96 -5.09 3.11
C SER A 249 23.96 -5.07 4.25
N TRP A 250 22.88 -4.30 4.11
CA TRP A 250 21.75 -4.32 5.01
C TRP A 250 20.44 -4.23 4.24
N ALA A 251 19.47 -5.03 4.66
CA ALA A 251 18.08 -5.00 4.21
C ALA A 251 17.17 -5.39 5.39
N PRO A 252 15.91 -4.92 5.43
CA PRO A 252 14.96 -5.34 6.45
C PRO A 252 14.77 -6.86 6.45
N SER A 253 14.85 -7.45 7.64
CA SER A 253 14.69 -8.89 7.89
C SER A 253 13.40 -9.23 8.64
N SER A 254 12.67 -8.22 9.11
CA SER A 254 11.38 -8.33 9.80
C SER A 254 10.48 -7.13 9.48
N LEU A 255 9.17 -7.26 9.71
CA LEU A 255 8.20 -6.18 9.47
C LEU A 255 8.54 -4.92 10.30
N LEU A 256 9.04 -5.08 11.53
CA LEU A 256 9.45 -3.97 12.40
C LEU A 256 10.61 -3.11 11.85
N GLU A 257 11.40 -3.63 10.91
CA GLU A 257 12.53 -2.92 10.27
C GLU A 257 12.10 -2.15 9.01
N TYR A 258 10.80 -2.15 8.67
CA TYR A 258 10.26 -1.27 7.65
C TYR A 258 9.95 0.11 8.22
N PHE A 259 9.91 1.09 7.32
CA PHE A 259 9.48 2.44 7.64
C PHE A 259 8.03 2.63 7.23
N ARG A 260 7.20 3.22 8.11
CA ARG A 260 5.79 3.51 7.80
C ARG A 260 5.60 4.96 7.40
N ALA A 261 4.89 5.15 6.29
CA ALA A 261 4.39 6.44 5.87
C ALA A 261 2.90 6.35 5.56
N ASP A 262 2.11 7.23 6.17
CA ASP A 262 0.68 7.35 5.88
C ASP A 262 0.51 8.51 4.89
N LEU A 263 0.21 8.19 3.63
CA LEU A 263 0.23 9.13 2.51
C LEU A 263 -1.08 9.09 1.73
N THR A 264 -1.54 10.22 1.20
CA THR A 264 -2.66 10.23 0.25
C THR A 264 -2.24 9.62 -1.09
N PRO A 265 -3.16 9.08 -1.90
CA PRO A 265 -2.84 8.63 -3.25
C PRO A 265 -2.17 9.73 -4.09
N GLY A 266 -1.11 9.38 -4.81
CA GLY A 266 -0.29 10.34 -5.56
C GLY A 266 1.15 9.89 -5.76
N GLU A 267 1.94 10.75 -6.39
CA GLU A 267 3.38 10.56 -6.58
C GLU A 267 4.18 11.38 -5.56
N TYR A 268 5.22 10.77 -5.02
CA TYR A 268 6.09 11.37 -4.01
C TYR A 268 7.55 11.05 -4.31
N ILE A 269 8.43 11.90 -3.79
CA ILE A 269 9.87 11.68 -3.81
C ILE A 269 10.32 11.33 -2.41
N ILE A 270 10.98 10.20 -2.27
CA ILE A 270 11.60 9.78 -1.02
C ILE A 270 13.10 10.04 -1.06
N ILE A 271 13.64 10.62 -0.01
CA ILE A 271 15.06 10.93 0.14
C ILE A 271 15.54 10.31 1.45
N ALA A 272 16.56 9.45 1.37
CA ALA A 272 17.23 8.87 2.52
C ALA A 272 18.58 9.54 2.74
N ASP A 273 18.85 9.96 3.98
CA ASP A 273 20.10 10.59 4.40
C ASP A 273 21.02 9.59 5.09
N PHE A 274 22.29 9.63 4.70
CA PHE A 274 23.34 8.76 5.17
C PHE A 274 24.49 9.57 5.73
N GLU A 275 24.93 9.22 6.94
CA GLU A 275 26.22 9.66 7.44
C GLU A 275 27.29 8.65 7.05
N ILE A 276 28.37 9.14 6.44
CA ILE A 276 29.56 8.36 6.18
C ILE A 276 30.59 8.79 7.22
N GLN A 277 31.05 7.85 8.05
CA GLN A 277 31.89 8.20 9.19
C GLN A 277 33.19 8.91 8.77
N GLY A 278 33.31 10.19 9.16
CA GLY A 278 34.47 11.03 8.88
C GLY A 278 34.50 11.63 7.48
N GLU A 279 33.41 11.52 6.72
CA GLU A 279 33.26 12.06 5.37
C GLU A 279 32.02 12.96 5.28
N LYS A 280 31.78 13.55 4.10
CA LYS A 280 30.55 14.29 3.82
C LYS A 280 29.36 13.33 3.84
N ASN A 281 28.24 13.76 4.41
CA ASN A 281 26.98 13.02 4.34
C ASN A 281 26.53 12.85 2.89
N GLU A 282 25.88 11.73 2.61
CA GLU A 282 25.33 11.40 1.30
C GLU A 282 23.83 11.19 1.40
N THR A 283 23.13 11.32 0.27
CA THR A 283 21.69 11.03 0.21
C THR A 283 21.38 10.19 -1.01
N SER A 284 20.26 9.46 -0.97
CA SER A 284 19.70 8.71 -2.10
C SER A 284 18.25 9.11 -2.29
N ALA A 285 17.76 9.14 -3.52
CA ALA A 285 16.37 9.40 -3.80
C ALA A 285 15.70 8.36 -4.70
N SER A 286 14.38 8.25 -4.59
CA SER A 286 13.53 7.42 -5.46
C SER A 286 12.14 8.04 -5.60
N ILE A 287 11.43 7.67 -6.66
CA ILE A 287 10.02 8.03 -6.85
C ILE A 287 9.14 6.91 -6.30
N ILE A 288 8.20 7.26 -5.43
CA ILE A 288 7.22 6.32 -4.89
C ILE A 288 5.82 6.71 -5.34
N ARG A 289 4.99 5.71 -5.65
CA ARG A 289 3.62 5.90 -6.12
C ARG A 289 2.64 5.25 -5.16
N VAL A 290 1.74 6.04 -4.63
CA VAL A 290 0.71 5.63 -3.69
C VAL A 290 -0.58 5.38 -4.45
N SER A 291 -1.02 4.13 -4.47
CA SER A 291 -2.26 3.72 -5.13
C SER A 291 -3.48 4.19 -4.34
N SER A 292 -4.58 4.47 -5.04
CA SER A 292 -5.89 4.69 -4.40
C SER A 292 -6.57 3.40 -3.96
N ASN A 293 -6.11 2.25 -4.45
CA ASN A 293 -6.71 0.95 -4.15
C ASN A 293 -6.70 0.67 -2.64
N VAL A 294 -7.81 0.14 -2.15
CA VAL A 294 -7.97 -0.33 -0.78
C VAL A 294 -8.25 -1.83 -0.83
N ILE A 295 -7.61 -2.59 0.05
CA ILE A 295 -7.94 -4.01 0.20
C ILE A 295 -9.33 -4.19 0.82
N LYS A 296 -10.07 -5.16 0.30
CA LYS A 296 -11.43 -5.47 0.75
C LYS A 296 -11.43 -6.51 1.86
N ALA A 297 -12.30 -6.32 2.84
CA ALA A 297 -12.63 -7.31 3.85
C ALA A 297 -14.12 -7.67 3.75
N TYR A 298 -14.43 -8.94 3.51
CA TYR A 298 -15.79 -9.45 3.45
C TYR A 298 -16.17 -9.99 4.82
N VAL A 299 -17.26 -9.51 5.38
CA VAL A 299 -17.77 -9.97 6.69
C VAL A 299 -19.04 -10.76 6.43
N ILE A 300 -19.00 -12.06 6.64
CA ILE A 300 -20.16 -12.94 6.45
C ILE A 300 -21.01 -12.86 7.71
N TYR A 301 -22.18 -12.26 7.56
CA TYR A 301 -23.21 -12.17 8.60
C TYR A 301 -24.59 -12.25 7.95
N ILE A 302 -24.98 -13.47 7.57
CA ILE A 302 -26.24 -13.70 6.87
C ILE A 302 -27.42 -13.31 7.77
N THR A 303 -28.24 -12.38 7.30
CA THR A 303 -29.48 -11.87 7.93
C THR A 303 -30.72 -12.08 7.07
N GLU A 304 -30.54 -12.41 5.80
CA GLU A 304 -31.62 -12.78 4.88
C GLU A 304 -31.22 -14.06 4.11
N ASP A 305 -32.11 -15.04 4.10
CA ASP A 305 -31.99 -16.21 3.23
C ASP A 305 -32.92 -16.05 2.02
N ASP A 306 -32.39 -15.44 0.97
CA ASP A 306 -33.12 -15.01 -0.23
C ASP A 306 -33.29 -16.10 -1.30
N GLU A 307 -32.79 -17.31 -1.03
CA GLU A 307 -33.02 -18.49 -1.89
C GLU A 307 -34.30 -19.26 -1.53
N VAL A 308 -34.98 -18.87 -0.44
CA VAL A 308 -36.21 -19.52 0.05
C VAL A 308 -37.44 -18.97 -0.66
N GLY A 309 -38.17 -19.83 -1.38
CA GLY A 309 -39.38 -19.47 -2.12
C GLY A 309 -40.67 -19.59 -1.29
N SER A 310 -41.79 -19.07 -1.83
CA SER A 310 -43.07 -19.00 -1.11
C SER A 310 -43.71 -20.35 -0.72
N GLY A 311 -43.15 -21.48 -1.18
CA GLY A 311 -43.62 -22.84 -0.93
C GLY A 311 -42.67 -23.70 -0.10
N ASP A 312 -41.61 -23.12 0.47
CA ASP A 312 -40.65 -23.83 1.31
C ASP A 312 -41.25 -24.10 2.71
N PRO A 313 -41.04 -25.30 3.32
CA PRO A 313 -41.49 -25.58 4.69
C PRO A 313 -40.95 -24.61 5.76
N VAL A 314 -39.90 -23.85 5.49
CA VAL A 314 -39.34 -22.83 6.40
C VAL A 314 -39.82 -21.40 6.04
N ASN A 315 -40.65 -21.24 5.01
CA ASN A 315 -41.09 -19.94 4.53
C ASN A 315 -42.02 -19.23 5.54
N GLY A 316 -41.61 -18.04 6.01
CA GLY A 316 -42.35 -17.21 6.96
C GLY A 316 -41.89 -17.30 8.42
N GLU A 317 -40.99 -18.23 8.74
CA GLU A 317 -40.18 -18.19 9.97
C GLU A 317 -38.80 -17.72 9.59
N ASP A 318 -38.36 -16.56 10.08
CA ASP A 318 -37.05 -16.01 9.71
C ASP A 318 -35.96 -17.08 10.00
N PRO A 319 -35.31 -17.65 8.95
CA PRO A 319 -34.42 -18.81 9.09
C PRO A 319 -33.19 -18.50 9.95
N ILE A 320 -32.94 -17.22 10.24
CA ILE A 320 -31.73 -16.73 10.90
C ILE A 320 -31.97 -16.40 12.37
N PHE A 321 -33.20 -16.06 12.78
CA PHE A 321 -33.51 -15.78 14.18
C PHE A 321 -33.65 -17.07 15.00
N GLU A 322 -32.55 -17.52 15.57
CA GLU A 322 -32.52 -18.49 16.65
C GLU A 322 -31.90 -17.88 17.92
N ARG A 323 -32.26 -18.45 19.07
CA ARG A 323 -31.94 -18.02 20.44
C ARG A 323 -30.44 -18.07 20.79
N TYR A 324 -29.61 -18.67 19.93
CA TYR A 324 -28.16 -18.74 20.11
C TYR A 324 -27.51 -17.67 19.23
N PRO A 325 -27.11 -16.53 19.82
CA PRO A 325 -26.54 -15.43 19.06
C PRO A 325 -25.27 -15.91 18.35
N ALA A 326 -24.89 -15.21 17.29
CA ALA A 326 -23.55 -15.32 16.73
C ALA A 326 -22.48 -15.37 17.84
N TRP A 327 -21.29 -15.88 17.51
CA TRP A 327 -20.21 -15.90 18.48
C TRP A 327 -19.80 -14.50 18.96
N TYR A 328 -20.16 -13.47 18.20
CA TYR A 328 -20.27 -12.08 18.65
C TYR A 328 -21.66 -11.82 19.21
N ARG A 329 -21.75 -11.09 20.33
CA ARG A 329 -23.05 -10.53 20.76
C ARG A 329 -23.51 -9.44 19.80
N ASP A 330 -22.55 -8.68 19.28
CA ASP A 330 -22.75 -7.64 18.28
C ASP A 330 -21.51 -7.54 17.36
N PRO A 331 -21.62 -7.85 16.05
CA PRO A 331 -20.50 -7.77 15.12
C PRO A 331 -20.13 -6.32 14.73
N SER A 332 -20.91 -5.31 15.14
CA SER A 332 -20.67 -3.89 14.78
C SER A 332 -19.26 -3.42 15.17
N THR A 333 -18.79 -3.80 16.36
CA THR A 333 -17.46 -3.41 16.87
C THR A 333 -16.34 -3.94 15.99
N LEU A 334 -16.49 -5.18 15.48
CA LEU A 334 -15.56 -5.77 14.53
C LEU A 334 -15.56 -5.01 13.21
N VAL A 335 -16.75 -4.79 12.64
CA VAL A 335 -16.94 -4.09 11.36
C VAL A 335 -16.36 -2.68 11.42
N ASP A 336 -16.62 -1.94 12.50
CA ASP A 336 -16.11 -0.57 12.68
C ASP A 336 -14.59 -0.54 12.83
N THR A 337 -14.00 -1.54 13.50
CA THR A 337 -12.53 -1.66 13.60
C THR A 337 -11.91 -2.03 12.25
N LEU A 338 -12.55 -2.93 11.48
CA LEU A 338 -12.09 -3.28 10.13
C LEU A 338 -12.17 -2.09 9.17
N LYS A 339 -13.22 -1.26 9.23
CA LYS A 339 -13.39 -0.06 8.38
C LYS A 339 -12.25 0.95 8.52
N GLN A 340 -11.48 0.90 9.63
CA GLN A 340 -10.29 1.73 9.82
C GLN A 340 -9.13 1.36 8.88
N TYR A 341 -9.10 0.11 8.39
CA TYR A 341 -8.01 -0.43 7.57
C TYR A 341 -8.48 -0.89 6.18
N TYR A 342 -9.72 -1.35 6.05
CA TYR A 342 -10.24 -2.03 4.87
C TYR A 342 -11.43 -1.30 4.24
N ASP A 343 -11.74 -1.65 3.00
CA ASP A 343 -13.08 -1.49 2.44
C ASP A 343 -13.93 -2.70 2.83
N VAL A 344 -14.81 -2.51 3.82
CA VAL A 344 -15.60 -3.60 4.37
C VAL A 344 -16.88 -3.81 3.56
N ILE A 345 -17.11 -5.05 3.13
CA ILE A 345 -18.33 -5.50 2.45
C ILE A 345 -19.02 -6.50 3.37
N GLU A 346 -20.21 -6.16 3.83
CA GLU A 346 -21.03 -7.05 4.65
C GLU A 346 -21.82 -7.98 3.72
N VAL A 347 -21.57 -9.28 3.82
CA VAL A 347 -22.29 -10.33 3.09
C VAL A 347 -23.46 -10.76 3.96
N SER A 348 -24.64 -10.29 3.58
CA SER A 348 -25.85 -10.38 4.40
C SER A 348 -26.89 -11.35 3.84
N LYS A 349 -26.74 -11.72 2.55
CA LYS A 349 -27.63 -12.65 1.85
C LYS A 349 -26.93 -13.95 1.47
N MET A 350 -27.70 -15.03 1.42
CA MET A 350 -27.17 -16.33 1.01
C MET A 350 -26.68 -16.31 -0.46
N SER A 351 -27.41 -15.61 -1.34
CA SER A 351 -26.99 -15.44 -2.74
C SER A 351 -25.66 -14.66 -2.88
N GLU A 352 -25.43 -13.63 -2.05
CA GLU A 352 -24.19 -12.87 -2.01
C GLU A 352 -23.00 -13.73 -1.55
N LEU A 353 -23.21 -14.58 -0.54
CA LEU A 353 -22.19 -15.53 -0.10
C LEU A 353 -21.85 -16.51 -1.21
N LYS A 354 -22.86 -17.07 -1.88
CA LYS A 354 -22.67 -17.97 -3.00
C LYS A 354 -21.83 -17.33 -4.12
N ASP A 355 -22.19 -16.11 -4.51
CA ASP A 355 -21.46 -15.37 -5.56
C ASP A 355 -20.02 -15.09 -5.16
N LEU A 356 -19.77 -14.68 -3.91
CA LEU A 356 -18.41 -14.46 -3.42
C LEU A 356 -17.52 -15.70 -3.55
N ILE A 357 -18.04 -16.89 -3.19
CA ILE A 357 -17.27 -18.14 -3.24
C ILE A 357 -17.11 -18.67 -4.66
N GLU A 358 -18.16 -18.64 -5.48
CA GLU A 358 -18.12 -19.18 -6.84
C GLU A 358 -17.44 -18.26 -7.85
N ASN A 359 -17.51 -16.94 -7.61
CA ASN A 359 -16.92 -15.90 -8.46
C ASN A 359 -15.98 -15.01 -7.62
N PRO A 360 -14.87 -15.58 -7.10
CA PRO A 360 -13.98 -14.87 -6.21
C PRO A 360 -13.33 -13.66 -6.91
N PRO A 361 -13.29 -12.48 -6.27
CA PRO A 361 -12.54 -11.35 -6.79
C PRO A 361 -11.03 -11.65 -6.88
N GLU A 362 -10.34 -11.00 -7.82
CA GLU A 362 -8.89 -11.15 -7.99
C GLU A 362 -8.07 -10.49 -6.88
N GLY A 363 -6.93 -11.08 -6.56
CA GLY A 363 -5.94 -10.55 -5.61
C GLY A 363 -6.15 -11.06 -4.18
N PRO A 364 -5.38 -10.53 -3.22
CA PRO A 364 -5.53 -10.89 -1.82
C PRO A 364 -6.88 -10.41 -1.25
N LEU A 365 -7.60 -11.30 -0.57
CA LEU A 365 -8.89 -10.99 0.06
C LEU A 365 -8.90 -11.42 1.53
N ILE A 366 -9.57 -10.62 2.36
CA ILE A 366 -9.88 -10.99 3.73
C ILE A 366 -11.34 -11.40 3.80
N VAL A 367 -11.65 -12.59 4.32
CA VAL A 367 -13.01 -13.07 4.52
C VAL A 367 -13.17 -13.49 5.98
N ILE A 368 -14.09 -12.86 6.70
CA ILE A 368 -14.29 -13.10 8.13
C ILE A 368 -15.71 -13.61 8.33
N ASN A 369 -15.84 -14.87 8.72
CA ASN A 369 -17.14 -15.46 8.99
C ASN A 369 -17.56 -15.20 10.44
N VAL A 370 -18.38 -14.18 10.68
CA VAL A 370 -18.97 -13.92 12.01
C VAL A 370 -20.35 -14.55 12.17
N HIS A 371 -20.87 -15.18 11.13
CA HIS A 371 -22.17 -15.84 11.17
C HIS A 371 -22.14 -17.01 12.17
N SER A 372 -23.28 -17.29 12.79
CA SER A 372 -23.39 -18.36 13.79
C SER A 372 -23.17 -19.76 13.23
N GLU A 373 -23.31 -19.94 11.92
CA GLU A 373 -22.97 -21.17 11.20
C GLU A 373 -21.55 -21.05 10.63
N PRO A 374 -20.64 -22.01 10.91
CA PRO A 374 -19.31 -22.04 10.31
C PRO A 374 -19.35 -22.10 8.79
N LEU A 375 -20.42 -22.69 8.23
CA LEU A 375 -20.69 -22.77 6.81
C LEU A 375 -22.19 -22.55 6.55
N PRO A 376 -22.64 -21.32 6.32
CA PRO A 376 -23.96 -21.10 5.74
C PRO A 376 -23.97 -21.72 4.34
N ILE A 377 -24.83 -22.73 4.11
CA ILE A 377 -24.86 -23.49 2.85
C ILE A 377 -25.99 -22.98 1.96
N PRO A 378 -25.70 -22.53 0.73
CA PRO A 378 -26.73 -22.13 -0.21
C PRO A 378 -27.68 -23.30 -0.55
N LYS A 379 -28.96 -22.98 -0.76
CA LYS A 379 -30.04 -23.92 -1.09
C LYS A 379 -29.72 -24.70 -2.35
N SER A 380 -29.12 -24.04 -3.33
CA SER A 380 -28.70 -24.64 -4.59
C SER A 380 -27.73 -25.82 -4.41
N TYR A 381 -26.86 -25.79 -3.39
CA TYR A 381 -25.99 -26.93 -3.07
C TYR A 381 -26.76 -28.09 -2.42
N LEU A 382 -27.77 -27.77 -1.61
CA LEU A 382 -28.64 -28.76 -0.98
C LEU A 382 -29.57 -29.42 -2.02
N ASP A 383 -30.14 -28.64 -2.94
CA ASP A 383 -31.09 -29.10 -3.96
C ASP A 383 -30.48 -30.12 -4.94
N ASN A 384 -29.14 -30.15 -5.08
CA ASN A 384 -28.45 -31.19 -5.84
C ASN A 384 -28.69 -32.60 -5.30
N TYR A 385 -28.96 -32.71 -3.99
CA TYR A 385 -29.05 -33.97 -3.27
C TYR A 385 -30.40 -34.16 -2.56
N ILE A 386 -31.15 -33.08 -2.33
CA ILE A 386 -32.34 -33.04 -1.50
C ILE A 386 -33.54 -32.57 -2.33
N ASN A 387 -34.53 -33.46 -2.52
CA ASN A 387 -35.83 -33.08 -3.06
C ASN A 387 -36.83 -32.84 -1.93
N TYR A 388 -37.27 -31.59 -1.76
CA TYR A 388 -38.36 -31.24 -0.83
C TYR A 388 -39.74 -31.69 -1.36
N PRO A 389 -40.66 -32.20 -0.51
CA PRO A 389 -40.69 -32.09 0.96
C PRO A 389 -40.01 -33.27 1.70
N SER A 390 -39.81 -33.09 3.02
CA SER A 390 -38.89 -33.74 3.98
C SER A 390 -38.79 -35.28 4.04
N GLU A 391 -39.51 -36.02 3.20
CA GLU A 391 -39.63 -37.48 3.23
C GLU A 391 -38.40 -38.19 2.62
N ASN A 392 -37.57 -37.48 1.85
CA ASN A 392 -36.44 -38.04 1.10
C ASN A 392 -35.08 -37.44 1.46
N VAL A 393 -35.02 -36.64 2.53
CA VAL A 393 -33.76 -36.06 2.98
C VAL A 393 -33.01 -37.15 3.77
N THR A 394 -31.80 -37.51 3.34
CA THR A 394 -30.98 -38.57 3.96
C THR A 394 -29.66 -37.98 4.45
N GLU A 395 -29.03 -38.59 5.45
CA GLU A 395 -27.72 -38.16 5.99
C GLU A 395 -26.66 -38.05 4.88
N ASN A 396 -26.65 -39.00 3.94
CA ASN A 396 -25.73 -39.02 2.79
C ASN A 396 -25.94 -37.86 1.80
N ALA A 397 -27.16 -37.35 1.67
CA ALA A 397 -27.46 -36.23 0.78
C ALA A 397 -26.89 -34.92 1.35
N VAL A 398 -26.98 -34.73 2.66
CA VAL A 398 -26.42 -33.56 3.35
C VAL A 398 -24.91 -33.59 3.35
N GLU A 399 -24.33 -34.77 3.63
CA GLU A 399 -22.91 -35.02 3.54
C GLU A 399 -22.33 -34.53 2.22
N SER A 400 -22.99 -34.90 1.12
CA SER A 400 -22.53 -34.56 -0.23
C SER A 400 -22.63 -33.05 -0.48
N ALA A 401 -23.71 -32.40 -0.05
CA ALA A 401 -23.85 -30.94 -0.16
C ALA A 401 -22.79 -30.17 0.65
N VAL A 402 -22.50 -30.62 1.87
CA VAL A 402 -21.46 -30.03 2.74
C VAL A 402 -20.08 -30.18 2.12
N LYS A 403 -19.76 -31.37 1.58
CA LYS A 403 -18.49 -31.63 0.89
C LYS A 403 -18.30 -30.72 -0.32
N ASP A 404 -19.32 -30.60 -1.17
CA ASP A 404 -19.25 -29.77 -2.38
C ASP A 404 -19.08 -28.29 -2.02
N TRP A 405 -19.83 -27.80 -1.05
CA TRP A 405 -19.74 -26.41 -0.62
C TRP A 405 -18.39 -26.09 0.03
N HIS A 406 -17.91 -26.99 0.90
CA HIS A 406 -16.58 -26.87 1.48
C HIS A 406 -15.49 -26.88 0.41
N GLN A 407 -15.60 -27.76 -0.60
CA GLN A 407 -14.65 -27.79 -1.71
C GLN A 407 -14.66 -26.47 -2.49
N ALA A 408 -15.83 -25.85 -2.70
CA ALA A 408 -15.93 -24.54 -3.31
C ALA A 408 -15.20 -23.47 -2.48
N ILE A 409 -15.37 -23.47 -1.15
CA ILE A 409 -14.65 -22.57 -0.24
C ILE A 409 -13.15 -22.81 -0.28
N ASN A 410 -12.68 -24.05 -0.18
CA ASN A 410 -11.24 -24.37 -0.24
C ASN A 410 -10.61 -23.94 -1.57
N ASN A 411 -11.32 -24.16 -2.68
CA ASN A 411 -10.90 -23.67 -3.97
C ASN A 411 -10.82 -22.14 -3.98
N ALA A 412 -11.83 -21.43 -3.48
CA ALA A 412 -11.77 -19.97 -3.37
C ALA A 412 -10.59 -19.51 -2.50
N VAL A 413 -10.42 -20.10 -1.31
CA VAL A 413 -9.39 -19.69 -0.35
C VAL A 413 -7.99 -19.87 -0.91
N SER A 414 -7.73 -20.96 -1.64
CA SER A 414 -6.44 -21.28 -2.26
C SER A 414 -5.87 -20.17 -3.17
N HIS A 415 -6.71 -19.23 -3.62
CA HIS A 415 -6.34 -18.08 -4.45
C HIS A 415 -6.06 -16.81 -3.62
N LYS A 416 -5.12 -16.90 -2.67
CA LYS A 416 -4.63 -15.78 -1.84
C LYS A 416 -5.67 -15.16 -0.90
N TRP A 417 -6.64 -15.92 -0.40
CA TRP A 417 -7.54 -15.40 0.63
C TRP A 417 -6.97 -15.65 2.02
N ILE A 418 -7.38 -14.83 2.99
CA ILE A 418 -7.31 -15.17 4.40
C ILE A 418 -8.74 -15.36 4.89
N TRP A 419 -9.10 -16.62 5.14
CA TRP A 419 -10.38 -16.99 5.74
C TRP A 419 -10.24 -17.02 7.26
N VAL A 420 -10.98 -16.16 7.93
CA VAL A 420 -10.99 -16.08 9.39
C VAL A 420 -12.28 -16.66 9.92
N HIS A 421 -12.14 -17.59 10.87
CA HIS A 421 -13.23 -18.00 11.72
C HIS A 421 -12.94 -17.47 13.14
N PRO A 422 -13.53 -16.33 13.52
CA PRO A 422 -13.17 -15.56 14.70
C PRO A 422 -13.52 -16.26 16.02
N ALA A 423 -14.26 -17.37 16.00
CA ALA A 423 -14.78 -17.95 17.22
C ALA A 423 -14.92 -19.47 17.15
N GLY A 424 -13.78 -20.13 17.31
CA GLY A 424 -13.65 -21.56 17.12
C GLY A 424 -13.27 -21.89 15.69
N TYR A 425 -13.09 -23.17 15.45
CA TYR A 425 -12.62 -23.62 14.17
C TYR A 425 -13.69 -23.49 13.10
N PRO A 426 -13.29 -23.25 11.83
CA PRO A 426 -14.18 -23.57 10.74
C PRO A 426 -14.57 -25.03 10.94
N PHE A 427 -15.87 -25.30 10.82
CA PHE A 427 -16.44 -26.66 10.87
C PHE A 427 -16.70 -27.25 12.26
N TRP A 428 -16.58 -26.46 13.34
CA TRP A 428 -17.01 -26.91 14.67
C TRP A 428 -18.44 -26.48 15.03
N GLY A 429 -19.32 -27.45 15.25
CA GLY A 429 -20.37 -27.38 16.28
C GLY A 429 -21.50 -26.35 16.14
N THR A 430 -21.89 -25.95 14.92
CA THR A 430 -23.28 -25.50 14.71
C THR A 430 -23.79 -26.03 13.38
N ALA A 431 -25.02 -26.53 13.41
CA ALA A 431 -25.65 -27.17 12.29
C ALA A 431 -26.16 -26.15 11.27
N ASN A 432 -26.32 -26.57 10.02
CA ASN A 432 -27.00 -25.77 9.00
C ASN A 432 -28.47 -25.56 9.44
N LYS A 433 -28.83 -24.35 9.88
CA LYS A 433 -30.12 -24.10 10.56
C LYS A 433 -31.31 -24.41 9.67
N ARG A 434 -31.17 -24.24 8.35
CA ARG A 434 -32.22 -24.59 7.37
C ARG A 434 -32.61 -26.06 7.48
N TYR A 435 -31.64 -26.95 7.65
CA TYR A 435 -31.91 -28.37 7.88
C TYR A 435 -32.41 -28.65 9.30
N ALA A 436 -31.85 -27.97 10.32
CA ALA A 436 -32.19 -28.19 11.72
C ALA A 436 -33.70 -28.13 11.95
N ARG A 437 -34.30 -27.10 11.35
CA ARG A 437 -35.73 -26.83 11.41
C ARG A 437 -36.53 -27.83 10.59
N ALA A 438 -36.06 -28.20 9.39
CA ALA A 438 -36.74 -29.16 8.53
C ALA A 438 -36.93 -30.55 9.18
N TYR A 439 -36.07 -30.94 10.14
CA TYR A 439 -36.18 -32.20 10.87
C TYR A 439 -36.77 -32.08 12.29
N GLY A 440 -37.05 -30.87 12.79
CA GLY A 440 -37.64 -30.68 14.11
C GLY A 440 -36.80 -31.21 15.28
N TYR A 441 -35.47 -31.32 15.12
CA TYR A 441 -34.57 -31.77 16.19
C TYR A 441 -34.10 -30.59 17.06
N PRO A 442 -34.45 -30.55 18.36
CA PRO A 442 -34.13 -29.40 19.22
C PRO A 442 -32.68 -29.38 19.76
N ASN A 443 -31.89 -30.46 19.62
CA ASN A 443 -30.59 -30.63 20.27
C ASN A 443 -29.40 -30.70 19.29
N TRP A 444 -29.57 -30.16 18.08
CA TRP A 444 -28.66 -30.46 16.98
C TRP A 444 -27.37 -29.63 16.96
N THR A 445 -27.29 -28.55 17.76
CA THR A 445 -26.14 -27.65 17.77
C THR A 445 -24.88 -28.29 18.37
N ASP A 446 -25.03 -29.13 19.40
CA ASP A 446 -23.89 -29.57 20.21
C ASP A 446 -23.26 -30.86 19.67
N ASP A 447 -24.03 -31.70 18.95
CA ASP A 447 -23.55 -32.98 18.42
C ASP A 447 -23.40 -33.00 16.88
N TRP A 448 -23.65 -31.89 16.16
CA TRP A 448 -23.60 -31.86 14.69
C TRP A 448 -22.25 -32.31 14.13
N GLY A 449 -21.18 -31.72 14.66
CA GLY A 449 -19.85 -32.07 14.21
C GLY A 449 -19.47 -33.52 14.52
N TYR A 450 -19.90 -34.01 15.69
CA TYR A 450 -19.62 -35.37 16.17
C TYR A 450 -20.38 -36.44 15.40
N ASN A 451 -21.69 -36.28 15.26
CA ASN A 451 -22.57 -37.27 14.65
C ASN A 451 -22.55 -37.24 13.12
N TYR A 452 -22.07 -36.15 12.51
CA TYR A 452 -22.24 -35.93 11.08
C TYR A 452 -20.93 -35.52 10.39
N ILE A 453 -20.31 -34.39 10.73
CA ILE A 453 -19.07 -33.93 10.06
C ILE A 453 -17.95 -34.96 10.15
N ASN A 454 -17.81 -35.62 11.30
CA ASN A 454 -16.81 -36.67 11.51
C ASN A 454 -17.03 -37.87 10.54
N PRO A 455 -18.16 -38.60 10.59
CA PRO A 455 -18.44 -39.65 9.59
C PRO A 455 -18.29 -39.21 8.14
N TRP A 456 -18.81 -38.02 7.81
CA TRP A 456 -18.83 -37.48 6.44
C TRP A 456 -17.43 -37.26 5.88
N SER A 457 -16.53 -36.75 6.71
CA SER A 457 -15.15 -36.49 6.30
C SER A 457 -14.30 -37.77 6.33
N ASN A 458 -14.93 -38.95 6.45
CA ASN A 458 -14.29 -40.25 6.69
C ASN A 458 -13.38 -40.22 7.92
N LEU A 459 -13.80 -39.47 8.94
CA LEU A 459 -13.11 -39.31 10.20
C LEU A 459 -13.75 -40.23 11.23
N ASP A 460 -12.94 -40.68 12.16
CA ASP A 460 -13.40 -41.50 13.27
C ASP A 460 -14.48 -40.73 14.05
N PRO A 461 -15.68 -41.29 14.30
CA PRO A 461 -16.71 -40.59 15.04
C PRO A 461 -16.28 -40.21 16.47
N GLU A 462 -15.42 -41.00 17.11
CA GLU A 462 -14.91 -40.82 18.47
C GLU A 462 -13.70 -39.87 18.57
N TYR A 463 -12.95 -39.69 17.46
CA TYR A 463 -11.73 -38.86 17.38
C TYR A 463 -11.71 -37.84 16.22
N GLY A 464 -12.84 -37.61 15.55
CA GLY A 464 -12.96 -36.74 14.38
C GLY A 464 -13.05 -35.27 14.74
N GLY A 465 -12.98 -34.41 13.71
CA GLY A 465 -12.79 -32.96 13.79
C GLY A 465 -13.72 -32.16 14.72
N ALA A 466 -14.85 -32.71 15.17
CA ALA A 466 -15.68 -32.06 16.18
C ALA A 466 -16.16 -33.05 17.26
N ARG A 467 -15.53 -32.98 18.43
CA ARG A 467 -16.02 -33.61 19.67
C ARG A 467 -16.35 -32.51 20.67
N GLY A 468 -17.23 -32.79 21.63
CA GLY A 468 -17.49 -31.86 22.74
C GLY A 468 -16.18 -31.34 23.35
N GLU A 469 -16.15 -30.05 23.69
CA GLU A 469 -15.04 -29.33 24.34
C GLU A 469 -13.66 -29.35 23.66
N SER A 470 -13.44 -30.07 22.54
CA SER A 470 -12.14 -30.12 21.85
C SER A 470 -12.27 -30.18 20.32
N VAL A 471 -11.24 -29.69 19.61
CA VAL A 471 -11.11 -29.82 18.16
C VAL A 471 -9.94 -30.73 17.83
N HIS A 472 -10.22 -31.82 17.09
CA HIS A 472 -9.21 -32.79 16.69
C HIS A 472 -8.55 -32.44 15.34
N ARG A 473 -7.30 -32.88 15.14
CA ARG A 473 -6.45 -32.75 13.93
C ARG A 473 -7.16 -32.91 12.58
N GLU A 474 -8.19 -33.75 12.55
CA GLU A 474 -8.88 -34.09 11.30
C GLU A 474 -9.76 -32.94 10.77
N GLY A 475 -10.28 -32.06 11.63
CA GLY A 475 -11.05 -30.88 11.19
C GLY A 475 -10.15 -29.86 10.46
N ALA A 476 -8.93 -29.70 10.94
CA ALA A 476 -7.95 -28.87 10.28
C ALA A 476 -7.33 -29.49 9.03
N LYS A 477 -7.17 -30.82 9.01
CA LYS A 477 -6.84 -31.55 7.79
C LYS A 477 -7.91 -31.39 6.74
N TRP A 478 -9.18 -31.39 7.14
CA TRP A 478 -10.27 -31.12 6.21
C TRP A 478 -10.20 -29.68 5.68
N ALA A 479 -9.98 -28.70 6.56
CA ALA A 479 -9.82 -27.29 6.19
C ALA A 479 -8.63 -27.03 5.25
N THR A 480 -7.46 -27.54 5.62
CA THR A 480 -6.17 -27.12 5.04
C THR A 480 -5.51 -28.18 4.18
N GLY A 481 -5.92 -29.45 4.27
CA GLY A 481 -5.26 -30.58 3.62
C GLY A 481 -4.00 -31.10 4.32
N TRP A 482 -3.60 -30.53 5.46
CA TRP A 482 -2.44 -30.98 6.25
C TRP A 482 -2.79 -32.06 7.26
N SER A 483 -1.90 -33.01 7.52
CA SER A 483 -2.09 -34.00 8.59
C SER A 483 -1.22 -33.65 9.79
N PHE A 484 -1.79 -33.70 10.99
CA PHE A 484 -1.17 -33.27 12.24
C PHE A 484 -1.25 -34.37 13.31
N ASP A 485 -0.44 -34.28 14.36
CA ASP A 485 -0.49 -35.18 15.52
C ASP A 485 -1.23 -34.51 16.71
N GLY A 486 -1.49 -35.26 17.79
CA GLY A 486 -2.13 -34.76 19.03
C GLY A 486 -3.65 -34.99 19.12
N ASN A 487 -4.19 -35.03 20.35
CA ASN A 487 -5.59 -35.41 20.63
C ASN A 487 -6.25 -34.73 21.85
N ASP A 488 -5.52 -34.02 22.71
CA ASP A 488 -6.05 -33.59 24.02
C ASP A 488 -6.07 -32.06 24.12
N ALA A 489 -7.27 -31.46 24.13
CA ALA A 489 -7.43 -30.02 24.39
C ALA A 489 -7.82 -29.81 25.85
N HIS A 490 -6.96 -29.16 26.62
CA HIS A 490 -7.29 -28.70 27.97
C HIS A 490 -6.95 -27.22 28.11
N ASN A 491 -7.86 -26.48 28.76
CA ASN A 491 -7.71 -25.05 29.06
C ASN A 491 -6.65 -24.86 30.15
N HIS A 492 -6.08 -23.67 30.32
CA HIS A 492 -6.14 -22.93 31.61
C HIS A 492 -5.46 -21.54 31.56
N LYS A 493 -4.37 -21.33 30.80
CA LYS A 493 -3.70 -20.02 30.67
C LYS A 493 -2.99 -19.87 29.32
N ILE A 494 -3.08 -18.69 28.73
CA ILE A 494 -2.56 -18.41 27.38
C ILE A 494 -1.44 -17.38 27.44
N GLY A 495 -0.39 -17.60 26.66
CA GLY A 495 0.72 -16.68 26.49
C GLY A 495 0.86 -16.18 25.07
N LYS A 496 1.21 -14.90 24.97
CA LYS A 496 1.60 -14.23 23.74
C LYS A 496 2.91 -14.80 23.18
N THR A 497 3.01 -14.92 21.87
CA THR A 497 4.30 -15.06 21.17
C THR A 497 4.88 -13.67 20.86
N PRO A 498 6.16 -13.57 20.45
CA PRO A 498 6.74 -12.30 19.99
C PRO A 498 6.00 -11.63 18.82
N LEU A 499 5.19 -12.36 18.04
CA LEU A 499 4.36 -11.77 16.98
C LEU A 499 3.25 -10.88 17.53
N VAL A 500 2.78 -11.17 18.74
CA VAL A 500 1.80 -10.30 19.40
C VAL A 500 2.46 -9.00 19.83
N ASP A 501 3.71 -9.06 20.33
CA ASP A 501 4.47 -7.85 20.65
C ASP A 501 4.73 -7.02 19.38
N GLU A 502 5.03 -7.68 18.26
CA GLU A 502 5.12 -7.04 16.94
C GLU A 502 3.81 -6.35 16.57
N ILE A 503 2.66 -7.03 16.64
CA ILE A 503 1.33 -6.45 16.42
C ILE A 503 1.08 -5.22 17.30
N GLU A 504 1.27 -5.35 18.62
CA GLU A 504 1.05 -4.26 19.57
C GLU A 504 1.87 -3.02 19.20
N THR A 505 3.09 -3.25 18.72
CA THR A 505 3.98 -2.18 18.30
C THR A 505 3.56 -1.56 16.95
N VAL A 506 3.26 -2.39 15.94
CA VAL A 506 2.87 -1.94 14.59
C VAL A 506 1.58 -1.11 14.60
N PHE A 507 0.60 -1.57 15.38
CA PHE A 507 -0.74 -0.96 15.40
C PHE A 507 -0.96 -0.03 16.60
N GLY A 508 0.01 0.09 17.51
CA GLY A 508 -0.10 0.93 18.70
C GLY A 508 -1.24 0.49 19.63
N VAL A 509 -1.47 -0.82 19.72
CA VAL A 509 -2.57 -1.42 20.48
C VAL A 509 -2.04 -2.24 21.63
N THR A 510 -2.91 -2.51 22.60
CA THR A 510 -2.63 -3.49 23.65
C THR A 510 -3.58 -4.66 23.46
N LEU A 511 -3.02 -5.80 23.08
CA LEU A 511 -3.68 -7.09 23.07
C LEU A 511 -3.57 -7.75 24.44
N TYR A 512 -4.50 -8.64 24.73
CA TYR A 512 -4.61 -9.25 26.05
C TYR A 512 -3.42 -10.19 26.31
N GLY A 513 -2.74 -9.98 27.44
CA GLY A 513 -1.57 -10.76 27.89
C GLY A 513 -1.90 -12.20 28.27
N THR A 514 -3.09 -12.41 28.84
CA THR A 514 -3.66 -13.73 29.15
C THR A 514 -5.11 -13.73 28.69
N THR A 515 -5.50 -14.74 27.91
CA THR A 515 -6.89 -14.96 27.46
C THR A 515 -7.35 -16.35 27.92
N TYR A 516 -8.62 -16.69 27.64
CA TYR A 516 -9.15 -18.04 27.83
C TYR A 516 -9.68 -18.56 26.48
N GLY A 517 -9.23 -19.74 26.10
CA GLY A 517 -9.47 -20.33 24.80
C GLY A 517 -9.08 -21.79 24.81
N TRP A 518 -9.62 -22.55 23.86
CA TRP A 518 -9.37 -23.98 23.76
C TRP A 518 -8.05 -24.19 23.03
N ALA A 519 -7.16 -25.01 23.61
CA ALA A 519 -6.01 -25.53 22.91
C ALA A 519 -6.46 -26.19 21.60
N THR A 520 -5.62 -26.06 20.58
CA THR A 520 -5.89 -26.55 19.22
C THR A 520 -4.95 -27.70 18.89
N MET A 521 -5.00 -28.20 17.65
CA MET A 521 -4.13 -29.31 17.23
C MET A 521 -2.64 -28.95 17.33
N ASP A 522 -1.78 -29.96 17.47
CA ASP A 522 -0.34 -29.76 17.48
C ASP A 522 0.19 -29.49 16.07
N VAL A 523 0.68 -28.27 15.86
CA VAL A 523 1.29 -27.83 14.58
C VAL A 523 2.81 -27.99 14.56
N SER A 524 3.40 -28.61 15.59
CA SER A 524 4.86 -28.81 15.72
C SER A 524 5.49 -29.49 14.50
N SER A 525 4.76 -30.40 13.85
CA SER A 525 5.20 -31.10 12.64
C SER A 525 5.48 -30.16 11.45
N LEU A 526 4.83 -28.99 11.40
CA LEU A 526 5.06 -27.96 10.38
C LEU A 526 5.93 -26.81 10.87
N ALA A 527 5.76 -26.40 12.13
CA ALA A 527 6.38 -25.20 12.68
C ALA A 527 7.77 -25.46 13.29
N GLY A 528 8.06 -26.71 13.69
CA GLY A 528 9.23 -27.02 14.51
C GLY A 528 9.21 -26.20 15.79
N SER A 529 10.27 -25.42 16.05
CA SER A 529 10.34 -24.46 17.17
C SER A 529 10.02 -23.01 16.78
N SER A 530 9.62 -22.76 15.53
CA SER A 530 9.44 -21.41 14.99
C SER A 530 7.98 -20.96 15.10
N ASN A 531 7.75 -19.68 15.43
CA ASN A 531 6.38 -19.12 15.44
C ASN A 531 5.89 -18.74 14.03
N VAL A 532 6.78 -18.68 13.03
CA VAL A 532 6.47 -18.33 11.64
C VAL A 532 7.27 -19.25 10.72
N THR A 533 6.57 -19.86 9.76
CA THR A 533 7.13 -20.60 8.63
C THR A 533 6.38 -20.22 7.34
N ASP A 534 6.67 -20.90 6.24
CA ASP A 534 5.94 -20.72 4.98
C ASP A 534 4.48 -21.23 5.06
N ASP A 535 4.18 -22.11 6.02
CA ASP A 535 2.91 -22.81 6.13
C ASP A 535 2.14 -22.51 7.43
N VAL A 536 2.82 -21.99 8.47
CA VAL A 536 2.22 -21.77 9.80
C VAL A 536 2.64 -20.42 10.39
N VAL A 537 1.71 -19.76 11.07
CA VAL A 537 1.95 -18.54 11.86
C VAL A 537 1.25 -18.66 13.20
N VAL A 538 1.98 -18.67 14.33
CA VAL A 538 1.43 -18.84 15.68
C VAL A 538 1.49 -17.53 16.46
N TYR A 539 0.33 -16.99 16.83
CA TYR A 539 0.23 -15.74 17.61
C TYR A 539 0.13 -16.00 19.10
N TYR A 540 -0.68 -16.98 19.50
CA TYR A 540 -0.94 -17.31 20.90
C TYR A 540 -0.81 -18.82 21.12
N ARG A 541 -0.25 -19.21 22.27
CA ARG A 541 -0.04 -20.61 22.68
C ARG A 541 -0.43 -20.85 24.13
N ASP A 542 -0.63 -22.10 24.49
CA ASP A 542 -0.78 -22.51 25.89
C ASP A 542 0.52 -22.19 26.69
N VAL A 543 0.36 -21.79 27.95
CA VAL A 543 1.46 -21.54 28.91
C VAL A 543 1.32 -22.36 30.19
N ASP A 544 0.64 -23.51 30.16
CA ASP A 544 0.62 -24.44 31.28
C ASP A 544 2.07 -24.78 31.73
N PRO A 545 2.47 -24.40 32.96
CA PRO A 545 3.81 -24.72 33.48
C PRO A 545 4.03 -26.21 33.76
N GLU A 546 2.98 -27.04 33.75
CA GLU A 546 3.07 -28.51 33.86
C GLU A 546 3.22 -29.20 32.49
N ALA A 547 3.03 -28.47 31.38
CA ALA A 547 3.31 -28.98 30.05
C ALA A 547 4.82 -29.26 29.92
N SER A 548 5.20 -30.52 29.70
CA SER A 548 6.60 -30.90 29.52
C SER A 548 7.18 -30.16 28.32
N ALA A 549 8.19 -29.34 28.56
CA ALA A 549 8.77 -28.35 27.66
C ALA A 549 9.48 -28.90 26.39
N SER A 550 9.11 -30.07 25.87
CA SER A 550 9.76 -30.69 24.72
C SER A 550 8.91 -31.02 23.51
N ASP A 551 7.56 -31.13 23.56
CA ASP A 551 6.89 -31.88 22.48
C ASP A 551 5.60 -31.31 21.86
N TYR A 552 5.07 -30.13 22.23
CA TYR A 552 3.79 -29.65 21.63
C TYR A 552 3.75 -28.14 21.42
N PHE A 553 3.40 -27.72 20.20
CA PHE A 553 2.85 -26.38 19.97
C PHE A 553 1.34 -26.54 20.01
N ASP A 554 0.72 -26.21 21.14
CA ASP A 554 -0.73 -26.10 21.25
C ASP A 554 -1.11 -24.63 21.01
N PRO A 555 -1.24 -24.17 19.75
CA PRO A 555 -1.59 -22.79 19.50
C PRO A 555 -3.06 -22.57 19.85
N ILE A 556 -3.45 -21.31 19.90
CA ILE A 556 -4.83 -20.90 20.20
C ILE A 556 -5.31 -19.91 19.16
N ILE A 557 -4.40 -19.03 18.72
CA ILE A 557 -4.59 -18.17 17.56
C ILE A 557 -3.43 -18.38 16.62
N TYR A 558 -3.71 -18.85 15.41
CA TYR A 558 -2.69 -19.19 14.42
C TYR A 558 -3.27 -19.23 13.01
N GLY A 559 -2.43 -18.90 12.03
CA GLY A 559 -2.69 -19.05 10.62
C GLY A 559 -2.11 -20.36 10.09
N LEU A 560 -2.84 -21.05 9.22
CA LEU A 560 -2.38 -22.19 8.44
C LEU A 560 -2.59 -21.96 6.96
N ARG A 561 -1.55 -22.20 6.17
CA ARG A 561 -1.64 -22.17 4.71
C ARG A 561 -2.42 -23.38 4.19
N VAL A 562 -3.21 -23.18 3.15
CA VAL A 562 -3.87 -24.27 2.41
C VAL A 562 -2.81 -25.09 1.69
N ASN A 563 -2.79 -26.40 1.91
CA ASN A 563 -1.86 -27.33 1.27
C ASN A 563 -2.03 -27.28 -0.26
N GLY A 564 -0.97 -26.90 -0.97
CA GLY A 564 -0.98 -26.75 -2.43
C GLY A 564 -1.63 -25.46 -2.94
N GLY A 565 -1.93 -24.49 -2.09
CA GLY A 565 -2.45 -23.17 -2.46
C GLY A 565 -1.70 -22.02 -1.78
N ASP A 566 -2.08 -20.79 -2.12
CA ASP A 566 -1.48 -19.57 -1.54
C ASP A 566 -2.39 -18.91 -0.50
N GLY A 567 -3.54 -19.53 -0.21
CA GLY A 567 -4.51 -19.09 0.79
C GLY A 567 -4.16 -19.48 2.22
N TRP A 568 -4.81 -18.82 3.18
CA TRP A 568 -4.63 -19.05 4.59
C TRP A 568 -5.97 -19.15 5.33
N PHE A 569 -6.02 -20.04 6.32
CA PHE A 569 -7.05 -20.04 7.35
C PHE A 569 -6.46 -19.46 8.63
N LEU A 570 -7.06 -18.39 9.16
CA LEU A 570 -6.75 -17.87 10.49
C LEU A 570 -7.75 -18.44 11.50
N MET A 571 -7.23 -19.28 12.38
CA MET A 571 -8.00 -19.91 13.45
C MET A 571 -7.93 -19.05 14.71
N VAL A 572 -9.09 -18.72 15.28
CA VAL A 572 -9.20 -17.97 16.54
C VAL A 572 -10.02 -18.80 17.53
N SER A 573 -9.33 -19.56 18.38
CA SER A 573 -9.96 -20.51 19.31
C SER A 573 -10.20 -19.89 20.69
N LEU A 574 -11.21 -19.03 20.81
CA LEU A 574 -11.59 -18.39 22.08
C LEU A 574 -12.78 -19.09 22.74
N ALA A 575 -12.83 -19.05 24.08
CA ALA A 575 -13.93 -19.64 24.82
C ALA A 575 -15.27 -18.94 24.47
N ARG A 576 -16.36 -19.72 24.39
CA ARG A 576 -17.71 -19.17 24.21
C ARG A 576 -18.03 -18.19 25.34
N PRO A 577 -18.83 -17.15 25.09
CA PRO A 577 -19.35 -16.27 26.13
C PRO A 577 -19.87 -17.03 27.36
N GLN A 578 -20.70 -18.07 27.13
CA GLN A 578 -21.34 -18.84 28.20
C GLN A 578 -20.39 -19.75 29.00
N TRP A 579 -19.17 -19.97 28.52
CA TRP A 579 -18.19 -20.89 29.14
C TRP A 579 -16.93 -20.15 29.62
N TRP A 580 -16.94 -18.82 29.59
CA TRP A 580 -15.87 -18.01 30.14
C TRP A 580 -15.81 -18.19 31.67
N PRO A 581 -14.62 -18.45 32.27
CA PRO A 581 -14.48 -18.57 33.72
C PRO A 581 -14.98 -17.32 34.45
N GLY A 582 -15.99 -17.47 35.31
CA GLY A 582 -16.61 -16.34 36.02
C GLY A 582 -17.69 -15.58 35.24
N GLY A 583 -18.09 -16.07 34.06
CA GLY A 583 -19.07 -15.46 33.18
C GLY A 583 -18.44 -14.59 32.09
N THR A 584 -19.18 -14.31 31.03
CA THR A 584 -18.67 -13.50 29.92
C THR A 584 -18.28 -12.10 30.38
N PRO A 585 -17.06 -11.62 30.07
CA PRO A 585 -16.67 -10.27 30.41
C PRO A 585 -17.52 -9.23 29.66
N PRO A 586 -17.74 -8.02 30.23
CA PRO A 586 -18.49 -6.95 29.55
C PRO A 586 -17.88 -6.51 28.22
N ASP A 587 -16.55 -6.61 28.09
CA ASP A 587 -15.72 -6.22 26.94
C ASP A 587 -15.40 -7.40 26.00
N TYR A 588 -16.16 -8.51 26.06
CA TYR A 588 -15.91 -9.71 25.25
C TYR A 588 -15.80 -9.44 23.75
N ASP A 589 -16.73 -8.68 23.16
CA ASP A 589 -16.72 -8.40 21.72
C ASP A 589 -15.52 -7.51 21.32
N GLU A 590 -15.05 -6.64 22.23
CA GLU A 590 -13.84 -5.84 22.02
C GLU A 590 -12.59 -6.72 22.06
N ILE A 591 -12.50 -7.65 23.02
CA ILE A 591 -11.43 -8.66 23.10
C ILE A 591 -11.37 -9.44 21.78
N LEU A 592 -12.51 -10.00 21.36
CA LEU A 592 -12.63 -10.82 20.16
C LEU A 592 -12.25 -10.03 18.90
N THR A 593 -12.75 -8.80 18.78
CA THR A 593 -12.41 -7.88 17.68
C THR A 593 -10.91 -7.66 17.58
N LYS A 594 -10.23 -7.35 18.69
CA LYS A 594 -8.78 -7.13 18.70
C LYS A 594 -8.01 -8.39 18.30
N LEU A 595 -8.43 -9.56 18.79
CA LEU A 595 -7.78 -10.85 18.51
C LEU A 595 -8.07 -11.38 17.09
N VAL A 596 -8.94 -10.71 16.33
CA VAL A 596 -9.27 -11.06 14.94
C VAL A 596 -8.65 -10.05 13.99
N VAL A 597 -8.94 -8.75 14.16
CA VAL A 597 -8.53 -7.70 13.21
C VAL A 597 -7.02 -7.55 13.15
N TYR A 598 -6.33 -7.56 14.29
CA TYR A 598 -4.90 -7.32 14.27
C TYR A 598 -4.10 -8.53 13.79
N PRO A 599 -4.39 -9.78 14.22
CA PRO A 599 -3.75 -10.95 13.64
C PRO A 599 -4.03 -11.13 12.16
N VAL A 600 -5.26 -10.89 11.68
CA VAL A 600 -5.55 -11.01 10.23
C VAL A 600 -4.81 -9.96 9.41
N THR A 601 -4.74 -8.72 9.91
CA THR A 601 -3.99 -7.64 9.25
C THR A 601 -2.50 -7.91 9.27
N HIS A 602 -1.99 -8.47 10.36
CA HIS A 602 -0.60 -8.89 10.44
C HIS A 602 -0.27 -10.02 9.46
N LEU A 603 -1.12 -11.04 9.40
CA LEU A 603 -0.95 -12.17 8.47
C LEU A 603 -0.92 -11.67 7.01
N TYR A 604 -1.86 -10.78 6.68
CA TYR A 604 -1.89 -10.10 5.39
C TYR A 604 -0.58 -9.37 5.08
N LEU A 605 -0.09 -8.55 6.02
CA LEU A 605 1.14 -7.79 5.84
C LEU A 605 2.37 -8.70 5.62
N ILE A 606 2.54 -9.73 6.44
CA ILE A 606 3.74 -10.57 6.33
C ILE A 606 3.67 -11.50 5.11
N LYS A 607 2.49 -12.03 4.73
CA LYS A 607 2.36 -13.06 3.67
C LYS A 607 2.03 -12.54 2.28
N TYR A 608 1.33 -11.41 2.16
CA TYR A 608 0.90 -10.88 0.86
C TYR A 608 1.46 -9.49 0.55
N VAL A 609 2.19 -8.87 1.48
CA VAL A 609 2.75 -7.52 1.28
C VAL A 609 4.27 -7.53 1.37
N VAL A 610 4.85 -8.20 2.38
CA VAL A 610 6.31 -8.19 2.60
C VAL A 610 7.03 -9.35 1.92
N GLU A 611 6.40 -10.53 1.83
CA GLU A 611 6.98 -11.71 1.17
C GLU A 611 6.82 -11.70 -0.37
N GLU A 612 5.92 -10.88 -0.92
CA GLU A 612 5.82 -10.60 -2.38
C GLU A 612 6.89 -9.61 -2.85
#